data_AF-A0A1F6QEP5-F1
#
_entry.id   AF-A0A1F6QEP5-F1
#
_cell.length_a   1.000
_cell.length_b   1.000
_cell.length_c   1.000
_cell.angle_alpha   90.00
_cell.angle_beta   90.00
_cell.angle_gamma   90.00
#
_symmetry.space_group_name_H-M   'P 1'
#
loop_
_entity.id
_entity.type
_entity.pdbx_description
1 polymer ?
#
loop_
_entity_poly.entity_id
_entity_poly.type
_entity_poly.pdbx_seq_one_letter_code
_entity_poly.pdbx_strand_id
1 'polypeptide(L)'
;MGMGIGHRLHGDGRAFITVMILTLGGGLFLLKDRKGVHLYMGILLNIFGTLIMMLANSWVSFMMSPSGVDQKGAFIGTAIDALLNPLWIPLAMHRMMGNIAFGGFIAGAYAAVKFIGAKTDEERAHYDWMGYISNFVGIAGLLPLPFAGYYFGREVYSNSAVMGNNMMGGDFSWTFIMQAMLVGSLFLISNYYLWSGMGRIPGAERYRGYIKFLLAIIVISFAIWLTPHNLPLTGEEVGQMGGSQYHPTLKYLGLMPAKNAVVNFIILSTFFSFLLYKRGNKGKTIPVSQQGRTPKIVLSIIGLLCLWLVGQYAVYLYGLDPKELDLPPDRAGYFRTVGTLLFINCAAIIIAIALTLKDKGIIAQYLYIGVTGFNVTLFLGVYGFVVMEKASPFLRNIAVSQFTQLISCLILVTTIDSFLFKNAESMGEMKWGKMSIRSQYALLVLCIVITLNMGLMGFIRSGLRTDWHIYGVLKDASEWAYTPSNYTMTQMVGSAAIVFLVTGDLLLRGRI
;
A
#
# COMPACT_ATOMS: atom_id res chain seq x y z
N MET A 1 1.28 40.63 6.04
CA MET A 1 1.30 39.35 6.78
C MET A 1 1.04 38.25 5.75
N GLY A 2 2.10 37.63 5.23
CA GLY A 2 2.01 36.74 4.06
C GLY A 2 1.14 35.53 4.38
N MET A 3 0.13 35.27 3.54
CA MET A 3 -0.67 34.05 3.64
C MET A 3 0.28 32.85 3.54
N GLY A 4 0.38 32.07 4.62
CA GLY A 4 1.29 30.91 4.68
C GLY A 4 1.00 29.90 3.57
N ILE A 5 1.97 29.03 3.28
CA ILE A 5 1.95 28.01 2.22
C ILE A 5 0.66 27.16 2.21
N GLY A 6 -0.03 27.05 3.36
CA GLY A 6 -1.32 26.39 3.55
C GLY A 6 -2.35 26.61 2.43
N HIS A 7 -2.54 27.85 1.97
CA HIS A 7 -3.56 28.16 0.96
C HIS A 7 -3.18 27.63 -0.44
N ARG A 8 -1.88 27.51 -0.75
CA ARG A 8 -1.37 27.03 -2.04
C ARG A 8 -1.29 25.50 -2.14
N LEU A 9 -1.40 24.81 -1.00
CA LEU A 9 -1.43 23.34 -0.97
C LEU A 9 -2.79 22.82 -1.45
N HIS A 10 -2.74 21.80 -2.30
CA HIS A 10 -3.88 20.94 -2.60
C HIS A 10 -4.39 20.25 -1.33
N GLY A 11 -5.65 19.78 -1.35
CA GLY A 11 -6.32 19.21 -0.18
C GLY A 11 -5.57 18.03 0.46
N ASP A 12 -4.92 17.21 -0.35
CA ASP A 12 -4.06 16.10 0.07
C ASP A 12 -2.79 16.59 0.79
N GLY A 13 -2.13 17.63 0.28
CA GLY A 13 -0.97 18.25 0.92
C GLY A 13 -1.32 18.87 2.26
N ARG A 14 -2.49 19.54 2.36
CA ARG A 14 -3.01 20.04 3.63
C ARG A 14 -3.26 18.91 4.62
N ALA A 15 -3.88 17.81 4.18
CA ALA A 15 -4.14 16.65 5.03
C ALA A 15 -2.83 16.01 5.53
N PHE A 16 -1.86 15.80 4.64
CA PHE A 16 -0.57 15.22 4.99
C PHE A 16 0.16 16.04 6.05
N ILE A 17 0.26 17.35 5.85
CA ILE A 17 0.91 18.27 6.79
C ILE A 17 0.12 18.33 8.11
N THR A 18 -1.21 18.33 8.06
CA THR A 18 -2.05 18.30 9.26
C THR A 18 -1.78 17.05 10.08
N VAL A 19 -1.68 15.87 9.45
CA VAL A 19 -1.34 14.62 10.14
C VAL A 19 0.04 14.71 10.81
N MET A 20 1.04 15.30 10.15
CA MET A 20 2.36 15.51 10.76
C MET A 20 2.29 16.44 11.98
N ILE A 21 1.56 17.55 11.88
CA ILE A 21 1.38 18.51 13.00
C ILE A 21 0.63 17.84 14.16
N LEU A 22 -0.43 17.08 13.88
CA LEU A 22 -1.17 16.34 14.90
C LEU A 22 -0.30 15.27 15.56
N THR A 23 0.57 14.61 14.80
CA THR A 23 1.50 13.61 15.34
C THR A 23 2.54 14.27 16.25
N LEU A 24 3.07 15.43 15.85
CA LEU A 24 3.98 16.24 16.65
C LEU A 24 3.31 16.67 17.97
N GLY A 25 2.14 17.32 17.88
CA GLY A 25 1.41 17.83 19.04
C GLY A 25 0.93 16.70 19.95
N GLY A 26 0.42 15.60 19.38
CA GLY A 26 0.02 14.40 20.11
C GLY A 26 1.18 13.76 20.89
N GLY A 27 2.38 13.80 20.32
CA GLY A 27 3.60 13.30 20.97
C GLY A 27 3.97 14.06 22.25
N LEU A 28 3.61 15.33 22.38
CA LEU A 28 3.90 16.13 23.58
C LEU A 28 3.22 15.57 24.84
N PHE A 29 2.06 14.92 24.69
CA PHE A 29 1.37 14.28 25.82
C PHE A 29 2.12 13.07 26.40
N LEU A 30 3.16 12.59 25.71
CA LEU A 30 4.02 11.51 26.17
C LEU A 30 5.14 12.00 27.10
N LEU A 31 5.40 13.31 27.19
CA LEU A 31 6.52 13.90 27.95
C LEU A 31 6.32 13.89 29.48
N LYS A 32 5.98 12.73 30.04
CA LYS A 32 5.71 12.55 31.48
C LYS A 32 6.91 11.98 32.24
N ASP A 33 7.71 11.15 31.57
CA ASP A 33 8.86 10.45 32.14
C ASP A 33 9.98 10.27 31.09
N ARG A 34 11.13 9.72 31.51
CA ARG A 34 12.27 9.47 30.61
C ARG A 34 11.92 8.55 29.43
N LYS A 35 11.05 7.57 29.64
CA LYS A 35 10.60 6.65 28.59
C LYS A 35 9.75 7.38 27.54
N GLY A 36 8.88 8.26 28.00
CA GLY A 36 8.05 9.13 27.20
C GLY A 36 8.86 10.14 26.39
N VAL A 37 9.90 10.72 26.99
CA VAL A 37 10.89 11.54 26.26
C VAL A 37 11.57 10.73 25.16
N HIS A 38 12.02 9.51 25.45
CA HIS A 38 12.64 8.65 24.43
C HIS A 38 11.69 8.31 23.28
N LEU A 39 10.42 8.00 23.59
CA LEU A 39 9.41 7.74 22.57
C LEU A 39 9.13 9.00 21.71
N TYR A 40 9.07 10.18 22.34
CA TYR A 40 8.88 11.44 21.63
C TYR A 40 10.07 11.78 20.72
N MET A 41 11.31 11.51 21.14
CA MET A 41 12.47 11.63 20.26
C MET A 41 12.35 10.71 19.03
N GLY A 42 11.82 9.51 19.19
CA GLY A 42 11.52 8.62 18.06
C GLY A 42 10.46 9.20 17.12
N ILE A 43 9.42 9.84 17.65
CA ILE A 43 8.40 10.54 16.84
C ILE A 43 9.06 11.69 16.06
N LEU A 44 9.87 12.52 16.73
CA LEU A 44 10.60 13.61 16.08
C LEU A 44 11.51 13.10 14.96
N LEU A 45 12.26 12.02 15.19
CA LEU A 45 13.13 11.43 14.18
C LEU A 45 12.34 11.03 12.92
N ASN A 46 11.16 10.44 13.08
CA ASN A 46 10.29 10.08 11.95
C ASN A 46 9.73 11.32 11.24
N ILE A 47 9.37 12.37 11.98
CA ILE A 47 8.92 13.65 11.41
C ILE A 47 10.06 14.27 10.57
N PHE A 48 11.26 14.40 11.13
CA PHE A 48 12.42 14.95 10.42
C PHE A 48 12.80 14.10 9.21
N GLY A 49 12.83 12.77 9.35
CA GLY A 49 13.08 11.86 8.23
C GLY A 49 12.05 12.02 7.11
N THR A 50 10.78 12.20 7.46
CA THR A 50 9.70 12.47 6.50
C THR A 50 9.88 13.83 5.81
N LEU A 51 10.26 14.87 6.55
CA LEU A 51 10.53 16.20 5.97
C LEU A 51 11.72 16.18 5.00
N ILE A 52 12.81 15.49 5.35
CA ILE A 52 13.96 15.31 4.45
C ILE A 52 13.53 14.56 3.19
N MET A 53 12.75 13.49 3.34
CA MET A 53 12.19 12.77 2.19
C MET A 53 11.29 13.68 1.33
N MET A 54 10.45 14.52 1.93
CA MET A 54 9.60 15.46 1.20
C MET A 54 10.43 16.48 0.43
N LEU A 55 11.48 17.04 1.01
CA LEU A 55 12.42 17.91 0.29
C LEU A 55 13.10 17.17 -0.86
N ALA A 56 13.60 15.95 -0.62
CA ALA A 56 14.17 15.13 -1.69
C ALA A 56 13.16 14.87 -2.82
N ASN A 57 11.90 14.69 -2.46
CA ASN A 57 10.82 14.47 -3.42
C ASN A 57 10.49 15.69 -4.25
N SER A 58 10.67 16.91 -3.74
CA SER A 58 10.35 18.11 -4.54
C SER A 58 11.22 18.19 -5.78
N TRP A 59 12.52 17.87 -5.68
CA TRP A 59 13.41 17.81 -6.85
C TRP A 59 13.03 16.69 -7.82
N VAL A 60 12.80 15.48 -7.30
CA VAL A 60 12.49 14.31 -8.14
C VAL A 60 11.16 14.49 -8.88
N SER A 61 10.14 15.00 -8.20
CA SER A 61 8.83 15.26 -8.77
C SER A 61 8.84 16.46 -9.72
N PHE A 62 9.59 17.53 -9.43
CA PHE A 62 9.74 18.67 -10.34
C PHE A 62 10.33 18.26 -11.69
N MET A 63 11.30 17.34 -11.71
CA MET A 63 11.85 16.82 -12.97
C MET A 63 10.78 16.10 -13.83
N MET A 64 9.73 15.55 -13.21
CA MET A 64 8.63 14.87 -13.90
C MET A 64 7.46 15.81 -14.22
N SER A 65 7.15 16.76 -13.35
CA SER A 65 6.03 17.69 -13.50
C SER A 65 6.49 19.11 -13.16
N PRO A 66 7.31 19.76 -14.01
CA PRO A 66 7.80 21.08 -13.70
C PRO A 66 6.66 22.09 -13.59
N SER A 67 6.77 23.01 -12.65
CA SER A 67 5.77 24.06 -12.37
C SER A 67 6.45 25.43 -12.36
N GLY A 68 5.73 26.48 -12.76
CA GLY A 68 6.34 27.82 -12.90
C GLY A 68 7.29 27.95 -14.09
N VAL A 69 7.05 27.19 -15.16
CA VAL A 69 7.81 27.26 -16.42
C VAL A 69 6.92 27.85 -17.51
N ASP A 70 7.47 28.75 -18.32
CA ASP A 70 6.75 29.37 -19.44
C ASP A 70 6.70 28.46 -20.70
N GLN A 71 6.03 28.92 -21.75
CA GLN A 71 5.93 28.18 -23.02
C GLN A 71 7.27 27.95 -23.73
N LYS A 72 8.30 28.73 -23.38
CA LYS A 72 9.66 28.63 -23.94
C LYS A 72 10.58 27.75 -23.09
N GLY A 73 10.08 27.18 -21.99
CA GLY A 73 10.89 26.37 -21.07
C GLY A 73 11.69 27.21 -20.05
N ALA A 74 11.50 28.52 -19.99
CA ALA A 74 12.16 29.34 -18.97
C ALA A 74 11.42 29.23 -17.63
N PHE A 75 12.16 28.96 -16.56
CA PHE A 75 11.60 28.99 -15.21
C PHE A 75 11.37 30.45 -14.79
N ILE A 76 10.10 30.81 -14.62
CA ILE A 76 9.64 32.14 -14.22
C ILE A 76 8.93 32.12 -12.86
N GLY A 77 8.84 30.94 -12.23
CA GLY A 77 8.22 30.74 -10.95
C GLY A 77 9.11 31.09 -9.75
N THR A 78 8.56 30.86 -8.57
CA THR A 78 9.26 30.95 -7.29
C THR A 78 9.75 29.57 -6.82
N ALA A 79 10.67 29.54 -5.85
CA ALA A 79 11.09 28.28 -5.22
C ALA A 79 9.91 27.47 -4.64
N ILE A 80 8.84 28.16 -4.20
CA ILE A 80 7.61 27.51 -3.73
C ILE A 80 6.85 26.86 -4.89
N ASP A 81 6.85 27.46 -6.08
CA ASP A 81 6.20 26.87 -7.26
C ASP A 81 6.93 25.62 -7.73
N ALA A 82 8.27 25.61 -7.66
CA ALA A 82 9.05 24.41 -7.94
C ALA A 82 8.78 23.29 -6.92
N LEU A 83 8.58 23.66 -5.65
CA LEU A 83 8.30 22.71 -4.57
C LEU A 83 6.88 22.13 -4.66
N LEU A 84 5.87 22.97 -4.86
CA LEU A 84 4.45 22.59 -4.90
C LEU A 84 4.01 22.07 -6.28
N ASN A 85 4.86 21.27 -6.92
CA ASN A 85 4.53 20.67 -8.19
C ASN A 85 3.49 19.53 -8.05
N PRO A 86 2.72 19.20 -9.11
CA PRO A 86 1.60 18.26 -9.03
C PRO A 86 1.94 16.88 -8.44
N LEU A 87 3.16 16.38 -8.68
CA LEU A 87 3.56 15.03 -8.26
C LEU A 87 4.20 14.98 -6.87
N TRP A 88 4.40 16.11 -6.20
CA TRP A 88 5.16 16.19 -4.94
C TRP A 88 4.52 15.38 -3.80
N ILE A 89 3.27 15.69 -3.45
CA ILE A 89 2.54 14.99 -2.36
C ILE A 89 2.22 13.53 -2.73
N PRO A 90 1.72 13.22 -3.94
CA PRO A 90 1.49 11.83 -4.33
C PRO A 90 2.76 10.96 -4.22
N LEU A 91 3.91 11.47 -4.70
CA LEU A 91 5.18 10.77 -4.58
C LEU A 91 5.62 10.62 -3.12
N ALA A 92 5.43 11.65 -2.29
CA ALA A 92 5.75 11.59 -0.86
C ALA A 92 4.94 10.54 -0.12
N MET A 93 3.63 10.45 -0.36
CA MET A 93 2.78 9.42 0.24
C MET A 93 3.22 8.01 -0.14
N HIS A 94 3.48 7.79 -1.44
CA HIS A 94 3.94 6.48 -1.93
C HIS A 94 5.30 6.10 -1.33
N ARG A 95 6.27 7.02 -1.32
CA ARG A 95 7.61 6.77 -0.77
C ARG A 95 7.60 6.57 0.74
N MET A 96 6.74 7.27 1.48
CA MET A 96 6.60 7.06 2.92
C MET A 96 6.21 5.62 3.23
N MET A 97 5.16 5.12 2.57
CA MET A 97 4.71 3.73 2.73
C MET A 97 5.76 2.71 2.26
N GLY A 98 6.43 3.01 1.14
CA GLY A 98 7.53 2.20 0.62
C GLY A 98 8.70 2.11 1.60
N ASN A 99 9.07 3.23 2.24
CA ASN A 99 10.14 3.29 3.24
C ASN A 99 9.78 2.53 4.52
N ILE A 100 8.51 2.57 4.96
CA ILE A 100 8.02 1.77 6.10
C ILE A 100 8.14 0.27 5.77
N ALA A 101 7.66 -0.15 4.60
CA ALA A 101 7.77 -1.53 4.15
C ALA A 101 9.22 -1.99 4.04
N PHE A 102 10.07 -1.16 3.41
CA PHE A 102 11.50 -1.39 3.27
C PHE A 102 12.19 -1.55 4.63
N GLY A 103 12.06 -0.55 5.53
CA GLY A 103 12.69 -0.60 6.85
C GLY A 103 12.26 -1.82 7.67
N GLY A 104 10.97 -2.19 7.62
CA GLY A 104 10.46 -3.40 8.26
C GLY A 104 11.13 -4.67 7.73
N PHE A 105 11.22 -4.85 6.41
CA PHE A 105 11.83 -6.06 5.84
C PHE A 105 13.35 -6.11 5.98
N ILE A 106 14.05 -4.96 5.98
CA ILE A 106 15.50 -4.91 6.27
C ILE A 106 15.76 -5.32 7.73
N ALA A 107 15.02 -4.76 8.69
CA ALA A 107 15.12 -5.15 10.10
C ALA A 107 14.79 -6.64 10.30
N GLY A 108 13.84 -7.17 9.52
CA GLY A 108 13.48 -8.59 9.51
C GLY A 108 14.62 -9.47 9.02
N ALA A 109 15.31 -9.08 7.95
CA ALA A 109 16.49 -9.81 7.48
C ALA A 109 17.63 -9.80 8.51
N TYR A 110 17.88 -8.68 9.17
CA TYR A 110 18.84 -8.63 10.28
C TYR A 110 18.46 -9.61 11.39
N ALA A 111 17.19 -9.59 11.83
CA ALA A 111 16.68 -10.50 12.82
C ALA A 111 16.84 -11.97 12.39
N ALA A 112 16.61 -12.29 11.12
CA ALA A 112 16.80 -13.63 10.58
C ALA A 112 18.25 -14.11 10.65
N VAL A 113 19.22 -13.28 10.23
CA VAL A 113 20.65 -13.62 10.31
C VAL A 113 21.05 -13.88 11.77
N LYS A 114 20.63 -12.99 12.68
CA LYS A 114 20.96 -13.12 14.09
C LYS A 114 20.24 -14.29 14.78
N PHE A 115 18.99 -14.60 14.39
CA PHE A 115 18.27 -15.77 14.88
C PHE A 115 18.97 -17.08 14.50
N ILE A 116 19.42 -17.20 13.24
CA ILE A 116 20.14 -18.39 12.75
C ILE A 116 21.49 -18.55 13.47
N GLY A 117 22.19 -17.43 13.69
CA GLY A 117 23.48 -17.41 14.39
C GLY A 117 23.40 -17.41 15.92
N ALA A 118 22.20 -17.38 16.51
CA ALA A 118 22.02 -17.28 17.96
C ALA A 118 22.55 -18.54 18.67
N LYS A 119 23.36 -18.32 19.71
CA LYS A 119 24.01 -19.41 20.48
C LYS A 119 23.20 -19.77 21.73
N THR A 120 22.40 -18.83 22.22
CA THR A 120 21.56 -18.99 23.40
C THR A 120 20.08 -18.98 23.03
N ASP A 121 19.23 -19.56 23.88
CA ASP A 121 17.78 -19.55 23.66
C ASP A 121 17.19 -18.15 23.89
N GLU A 122 17.79 -17.34 24.77
CA GLU A 122 17.42 -15.96 25.03
C GLU A 122 17.67 -15.07 23.80
N GLU A 123 18.84 -15.16 23.17
CA GLU A 123 19.13 -14.46 21.92
C GLU A 123 18.16 -14.89 20.82
N ARG A 124 17.93 -16.20 20.70
CA ARG A 124 17.03 -16.74 19.69
C ARG A 124 15.60 -16.23 19.90
N ALA A 125 15.12 -16.16 21.13
CA ALA A 125 13.83 -15.58 21.49
C ALA A 125 13.75 -14.09 21.16
N HIS A 126 14.81 -13.32 21.46
CA HIS A 126 14.87 -11.90 21.14
C HIS A 126 14.77 -11.63 19.63
N TYR A 127 15.57 -12.31 18.82
CA TYR A 127 15.55 -12.12 17.37
C TYR A 127 14.29 -12.69 16.72
N ASP A 128 13.64 -13.67 17.34
CA ASP A 128 12.32 -14.14 16.92
C ASP A 128 11.24 -13.07 17.10
N TRP A 129 11.27 -12.36 18.24
CA TRP A 129 10.42 -11.20 18.49
C TRP A 129 10.71 -10.07 17.51
N MET A 130 12.00 -9.77 17.29
CA MET A 130 12.41 -8.74 16.35
C MET A 130 11.92 -9.05 14.93
N GLY A 131 12.06 -10.30 14.46
CA GLY A 131 11.58 -10.73 13.14
C GLY A 131 10.08 -10.56 12.98
N TYR A 132 9.30 -10.87 14.02
CA TYR A 132 7.85 -10.67 14.01
C TYR A 132 7.45 -9.20 13.92
N ILE A 133 8.02 -8.35 14.78
CA ILE A 133 7.74 -6.91 14.77
C ILE A 133 8.15 -6.29 13.43
N SER A 134 9.29 -6.72 12.89
CA SER A 134 9.81 -6.27 11.61
C SER A 134 8.88 -6.62 10.44
N ASN A 135 8.42 -7.88 10.36
CA ASN A 135 7.45 -8.29 9.35
C ASN A 135 6.10 -7.57 9.53
N PHE A 136 5.67 -7.31 10.77
CA PHE A 136 4.46 -6.53 11.05
C PHE A 136 4.57 -5.09 10.53
N VAL A 137 5.67 -4.39 10.83
CA VAL A 137 5.94 -3.04 10.30
C VAL A 137 5.99 -3.07 8.77
N GLY A 138 6.66 -4.07 8.20
CA GLY A 138 6.75 -4.30 6.76
C GLY A 138 5.36 -4.40 6.11
N ILE A 139 4.50 -5.26 6.65
CA ILE A 139 3.11 -5.44 6.20
C ILE A 139 2.29 -4.16 6.41
N ALA A 140 2.46 -3.45 7.52
CA ALA A 140 1.73 -2.21 7.81
C ALA A 140 1.99 -1.12 6.76
N GLY A 141 3.23 -1.02 6.27
CA GLY A 141 3.57 -0.17 5.12
C GLY A 141 3.07 -0.74 3.78
N LEU A 142 3.14 -2.06 3.61
CA LEU A 142 2.81 -2.75 2.36
C LEU A 142 1.29 -2.78 2.06
N LEU A 143 0.42 -2.97 3.05
CA LEU A 143 -1.03 -3.05 2.84
C LEU A 143 -1.62 -1.82 2.12
N PRO A 144 -1.31 -0.57 2.51
CA PRO A 144 -1.81 0.61 1.81
C PRO A 144 -0.97 1.01 0.58
N LEU A 145 0.24 0.45 0.40
CA LEU A 145 1.19 0.87 -0.63
C LEU A 145 0.66 0.76 -2.07
N PRO A 146 -0.04 -0.31 -2.50
CA PRO A 146 -0.60 -0.38 -3.86
C PRO A 146 -1.48 0.82 -4.19
N PHE A 147 -2.27 1.31 -3.23
CA PHE A 147 -3.15 2.45 -3.46
C PHE A 147 -2.41 3.77 -3.52
N ALA A 148 -1.39 3.98 -2.68
CA ALA A 148 -0.53 5.14 -2.84
C ALA A 148 0.18 5.11 -4.20
N GLY A 149 0.52 3.92 -4.70
CA GLY A 149 1.02 3.73 -6.06
C GLY A 149 -0.01 4.07 -7.14
N TYR A 150 -1.25 3.61 -7.02
CA TYR A 150 -2.33 3.96 -7.95
C TYR A 150 -2.66 5.46 -7.93
N TYR A 151 -2.65 6.08 -6.75
CA TYR A 151 -2.83 7.52 -6.60
C TYR A 151 -1.73 8.27 -7.34
N PHE A 152 -0.47 7.92 -7.08
CA PHE A 152 0.66 8.52 -7.76
C PHE A 152 0.60 8.31 -9.28
N GLY A 153 0.31 7.09 -9.73
CA GLY A 153 0.17 6.78 -11.16
C GLY A 153 -0.95 7.58 -11.82
N ARG A 154 -2.10 7.77 -11.16
CA ARG A 154 -3.20 8.61 -11.66
C ARG A 154 -2.76 10.05 -11.85
N GLU A 155 -1.98 10.60 -10.92
CA GLU A 155 -1.47 11.97 -11.01
C GLU A 155 -0.43 12.11 -12.12
N VAL A 156 0.42 11.09 -12.34
CA VAL A 156 1.33 11.05 -13.51
C VAL A 156 0.53 11.11 -14.82
N TYR A 157 -0.52 10.29 -14.94
CA TYR A 157 -1.41 10.30 -16.11
C TYR A 157 -2.12 11.65 -16.32
N SER A 158 -2.56 12.27 -15.24
CA SER A 158 -3.30 13.55 -15.29
C SER A 158 -2.36 14.71 -15.65
N ASN A 159 -1.09 14.61 -15.25
CA ASN A 159 -0.06 15.58 -15.61
C ASN A 159 0.46 15.40 -17.05
N SER A 160 0.64 14.16 -17.51
CA SER A 160 1.04 13.87 -18.89
C SER A 160 0.49 12.52 -19.36
N ALA A 161 -0.35 12.58 -20.39
CA ALA A 161 -0.85 11.39 -21.06
C ALA A 161 0.28 10.56 -21.68
N VAL A 162 1.37 11.19 -22.14
CA VAL A 162 2.55 10.51 -22.70
C VAL A 162 3.26 9.68 -21.63
N MET A 163 3.59 10.29 -20.50
CA MET A 163 4.21 9.56 -19.38
C MET A 163 3.29 8.47 -18.86
N GLY A 164 2.00 8.76 -18.70
CA GLY A 164 1.01 7.78 -18.31
C GLY A 164 0.97 6.58 -19.26
N ASN A 165 0.83 6.81 -20.56
CA ASN A 165 0.78 5.75 -21.56
C ASN A 165 2.07 4.92 -21.57
N ASN A 166 3.24 5.54 -21.50
CA ASN A 166 4.53 4.85 -21.42
C ASN A 166 4.65 3.97 -20.17
N MET A 167 4.02 4.40 -19.06
CA MET A 167 4.03 3.69 -17.79
C MET A 167 3.29 2.35 -17.85
N MET A 168 2.03 2.34 -18.32
CA MET A 168 1.17 1.14 -18.20
C MET A 168 0.99 0.37 -19.51
N GLY A 169 1.14 1.01 -20.66
CA GLY A 169 0.88 0.40 -21.98
C GLY A 169 2.04 0.48 -22.97
N GLY A 170 2.98 1.39 -22.77
CA GLY A 170 4.16 1.57 -23.62
C GLY A 170 5.41 0.89 -23.06
N ASP A 171 6.56 1.54 -23.22
CA ASP A 171 7.90 0.98 -23.00
C ASP A 171 8.12 0.33 -21.62
N PHE A 172 7.46 0.85 -20.57
CA PHE A 172 7.62 0.36 -19.19
C PHE A 172 6.55 -0.65 -18.76
N SER A 173 5.59 -1.01 -19.62
CA SER A 173 4.50 -1.94 -19.27
C SER A 173 5.02 -3.27 -18.69
N TRP A 174 6.04 -3.86 -19.30
CA TRP A 174 6.69 -5.09 -18.81
C TRP A 174 7.48 -4.88 -17.52
N THR A 175 8.09 -3.71 -17.36
CA THR A 175 8.73 -3.31 -16.12
C THR A 175 7.72 -3.25 -14.97
N PHE A 176 6.49 -2.78 -15.23
CA PHE A 176 5.39 -2.82 -14.28
C PHE A 176 4.88 -4.23 -13.98
N ILE A 177 4.95 -5.16 -14.93
CA ILE A 177 4.65 -6.57 -14.65
C ILE A 177 5.71 -7.17 -13.72
N MET A 178 7.00 -6.90 -13.97
CA MET A 178 8.07 -7.31 -13.04
C MET A 178 7.89 -6.70 -11.65
N GLN A 179 7.43 -5.45 -11.57
CA GLN A 179 7.10 -4.78 -10.32
C GLN A 179 5.93 -5.47 -9.58
N ALA A 180 4.86 -5.82 -10.30
CA ALA A 180 3.73 -6.58 -9.75
C ALA A 180 4.17 -7.97 -9.24
N MET A 181 5.11 -8.64 -9.94
CA MET A 181 5.73 -9.88 -9.46
C MET A 181 6.41 -9.69 -8.11
N LEU A 182 7.26 -8.68 -7.99
CA LEU A 182 7.97 -8.42 -6.74
C LEU A 182 6.98 -8.10 -5.61
N VAL A 183 5.98 -7.24 -5.84
CA VAL A 183 5.00 -6.89 -4.78
C VAL A 183 4.10 -8.07 -4.40
N GLY A 184 3.62 -8.85 -5.38
CA GLY A 184 2.85 -10.05 -5.07
C GLY A 184 3.65 -11.10 -4.29
N SER A 185 4.95 -11.24 -4.59
CA SER A 185 5.87 -12.06 -3.79
C SER A 185 6.02 -11.55 -2.37
N LEU A 186 6.11 -10.23 -2.14
CA LEU A 186 6.16 -9.67 -0.78
C LEU A 186 4.94 -10.08 0.04
N PHE A 187 3.73 -9.94 -0.51
CA PHE A 187 2.51 -10.38 0.17
C PHE A 187 2.55 -11.88 0.48
N LEU A 188 2.87 -12.72 -0.51
CA LEU A 188 2.88 -14.17 -0.33
C LEU A 188 3.89 -14.61 0.73
N ILE A 189 5.12 -14.09 0.69
CA ILE A 189 6.21 -14.48 1.59
C ILE A 189 5.95 -13.94 3.01
N SER A 190 5.44 -12.72 3.16
CA SER A 190 5.03 -12.17 4.45
C SER A 190 3.92 -12.99 5.11
N ASN A 191 2.96 -13.48 4.33
CA ASN A 191 1.93 -14.40 4.82
C ASN A 191 2.52 -15.76 5.21
N TYR A 192 3.42 -16.31 4.38
CA TYR A 192 4.12 -17.55 4.70
C TYR A 192 4.88 -17.46 6.04
N TYR A 193 5.57 -16.33 6.29
CA TYR A 193 6.23 -16.08 7.56
C TYR A 193 5.23 -16.12 8.74
N LEU A 194 4.09 -15.43 8.63
CA LEU A 194 3.04 -15.43 9.66
C LEU A 194 2.49 -16.84 9.91
N TRP A 195 2.15 -17.57 8.85
CA TRP A 195 1.60 -18.93 8.95
C TRP A 195 2.61 -19.92 9.55
N SER A 196 3.88 -19.84 9.15
CA SER A 196 4.95 -20.63 9.76
C SER A 196 5.08 -20.31 11.25
N GLY A 197 5.00 -19.03 11.60
CA GLY A 197 5.03 -18.53 12.96
C GLY A 197 3.80 -18.88 13.81
N MET A 198 2.75 -19.50 13.26
CA MET A 198 1.64 -20.01 14.07
C MET A 198 2.02 -21.25 14.86
N GLY A 199 3.05 -22.01 14.44
CA GLY A 199 3.52 -23.21 15.14
C GLY A 199 4.06 -22.95 16.55
N ARG A 200 4.45 -21.72 16.86
CA ARG A 200 4.95 -21.29 18.18
C ARG A 200 3.86 -20.69 19.09
N ILE A 201 2.60 -20.69 18.63
CA ILE A 201 1.48 -20.09 19.36
C ILE A 201 0.54 -21.22 19.83
N PRO A 202 0.47 -21.50 21.14
CA PRO A 202 -0.54 -22.42 21.68
C PRO A 202 -1.95 -21.94 21.33
N GLY A 203 -2.81 -22.82 20.79
CA GLY A 203 -4.18 -22.47 20.39
C GLY A 203 -4.33 -22.09 18.91
N ALA A 204 -3.23 -21.85 18.18
CA ALA A 204 -3.29 -21.43 16.78
C ALA A 204 -3.55 -22.60 15.81
N GLU A 205 -3.44 -23.85 16.26
CA GLU A 205 -3.79 -25.05 15.49
C GLU A 205 -5.23 -25.00 14.96
N ARG A 206 -6.15 -24.38 15.72
CA ARG A 206 -7.54 -24.13 15.32
C ARG A 206 -7.67 -23.35 14.01
N TYR A 207 -6.67 -22.51 13.70
CA TYR A 207 -6.68 -21.66 12.51
C TYR A 207 -5.93 -22.26 11.31
N ARG A 208 -5.20 -23.38 11.48
CA ARG A 208 -4.43 -23.99 10.38
C ARG A 208 -5.29 -24.35 9.17
N GLY A 209 -6.54 -24.75 9.39
CA GLY A 209 -7.46 -25.10 8.31
C GLY A 209 -7.76 -23.95 7.35
N TYR A 210 -7.65 -22.69 7.80
CA TYR A 210 -7.90 -21.52 6.95
C TYR A 210 -6.72 -21.18 6.01
N ILE A 211 -5.49 -21.57 6.37
CA ILE A 211 -4.27 -21.22 5.64
C ILE A 211 -4.34 -21.66 4.18
N LYS A 212 -4.85 -22.86 3.90
CA LYS A 212 -4.97 -23.38 2.51
C LYS A 212 -5.89 -22.53 1.63
N PHE A 213 -6.97 -21.98 2.20
CA PHE A 213 -7.90 -21.11 1.47
C PHE A 213 -7.29 -19.74 1.23
N LEU A 214 -6.62 -19.16 2.23
CA LEU A 214 -5.91 -17.88 2.10
C LEU A 214 -4.78 -17.98 1.07
N LEU A 215 -4.02 -19.08 1.10
CA LEU A 215 -2.99 -19.37 0.10
C LEU A 215 -3.59 -19.48 -1.30
N ALA A 216 -4.68 -20.23 -1.47
CA ALA A 216 -5.35 -20.35 -2.77
C ALA A 216 -5.83 -18.99 -3.29
N ILE A 217 -6.46 -18.17 -2.45
CA ILE A 217 -6.90 -16.83 -2.82
C ILE A 217 -5.72 -15.95 -3.24
N ILE A 218 -4.64 -15.93 -2.45
CA ILE A 218 -3.45 -15.11 -2.76
C ILE A 218 -2.79 -15.59 -4.06
N VAL A 219 -2.61 -16.90 -4.26
CA VAL A 219 -1.95 -17.45 -5.45
C VAL A 219 -2.77 -17.20 -6.71
N ILE A 220 -4.08 -17.44 -6.68
CA ILE A 220 -4.97 -17.19 -7.83
C ILE A 220 -5.01 -15.68 -8.13
N SER A 221 -5.16 -14.85 -7.09
CA SER A 221 -5.16 -13.40 -7.23
C SER A 221 -3.83 -12.89 -7.81
N PHE A 222 -2.72 -13.47 -7.35
CA PHE A 222 -1.40 -13.13 -7.84
C PHE A 222 -1.24 -13.51 -9.32
N ALA A 223 -1.63 -14.72 -9.71
CA ALA A 223 -1.60 -15.15 -11.11
C ALA A 223 -2.43 -14.24 -12.05
N ILE A 224 -3.62 -13.82 -11.61
CA ILE A 224 -4.44 -12.86 -12.37
C ILE A 224 -3.73 -11.50 -12.44
N TRP A 225 -3.19 -11.01 -11.33
CA TRP A 225 -2.52 -9.71 -11.28
C TRP A 225 -1.30 -9.65 -12.21
N LEU A 226 -0.60 -10.77 -12.35
CA LEU A 226 0.55 -10.95 -13.24
C LEU A 226 0.20 -11.01 -14.72
N THR A 227 -1.07 -11.19 -15.07
CA THR A 227 -1.45 -11.33 -16.48
C THR A 227 -1.21 -10.00 -17.21
N PRO A 228 -0.34 -9.95 -18.23
CA PRO A 228 -0.13 -8.74 -19.01
C PRO A 228 -1.33 -8.48 -19.91
N HIS A 229 -1.62 -7.20 -20.15
CA HIS A 229 -2.58 -6.83 -21.20
C HIS A 229 -1.88 -6.82 -22.56
N ASN A 230 -0.70 -6.18 -22.64
CA ASN A 230 0.11 -6.09 -23.85
C ASN A 230 1.20 -7.17 -23.82
N LEU A 231 1.25 -8.01 -24.85
CA LEU A 231 2.25 -9.07 -25.00
C LEU A 231 3.33 -8.63 -26.01
N PRO A 232 4.63 -8.94 -25.78
CA PRO A 232 5.73 -8.60 -26.65
C PRO A 232 5.82 -9.66 -27.74
N LEU A 233 4.81 -9.64 -28.61
CA LEU A 233 4.58 -10.69 -29.59
C LEU A 233 5.43 -10.46 -30.84
N THR A 234 5.96 -11.54 -31.38
CA THR A 234 6.49 -11.60 -32.73
C THR A 234 5.35 -11.46 -33.76
N GLY A 235 5.70 -11.06 -34.99
CA GLY A 235 4.72 -10.96 -36.07
C GLY A 235 4.00 -12.29 -36.35
N GLU A 236 4.68 -13.42 -36.15
CA GLU A 236 4.10 -14.75 -36.26
C GLU A 236 3.04 -15.00 -35.19
N GLU A 237 3.34 -14.70 -33.92
CA GLU A 237 2.39 -14.87 -32.81
C GLU A 237 1.16 -13.97 -32.97
N VAL A 238 1.34 -12.75 -33.48
CA VAL A 238 0.22 -11.87 -33.84
C VAL A 238 -0.64 -12.50 -34.94
N GLY A 239 -0.01 -13.10 -35.95
CA GLY A 239 -0.70 -13.85 -37.01
C GLY A 239 -1.50 -15.04 -36.46
N GLN A 240 -0.91 -15.82 -35.54
CA GLN A 240 -1.57 -16.94 -34.87
C GLN A 240 -2.74 -16.51 -33.98
N MET A 241 -2.73 -15.27 -33.47
CA MET A 241 -3.82 -14.67 -32.70
C MET A 241 -4.83 -13.89 -33.56
N GLY A 242 -4.87 -14.15 -34.87
CA GLY A 242 -5.84 -13.53 -35.77
C GLY A 242 -5.63 -12.03 -35.95
N GLY A 243 -4.38 -11.56 -35.86
CA GLY A 243 -4.02 -10.15 -36.00
C GLY A 243 -4.24 -9.31 -34.73
N SER A 244 -4.65 -9.92 -33.62
CA SER A 244 -4.84 -9.24 -32.34
C SER A 244 -3.50 -9.03 -31.61
N GLN A 245 -3.27 -7.82 -31.11
CA GLN A 245 -2.16 -7.52 -30.19
C GLN A 245 -2.38 -8.09 -28.77
N TYR A 246 -3.54 -8.69 -28.54
CA TYR A 246 -3.97 -9.21 -27.25
C TYR A 246 -4.39 -10.67 -27.33
N HIS A 247 -4.11 -11.42 -26.26
CA HIS A 247 -4.58 -12.79 -26.12
C HIS A 247 -6.12 -12.85 -26.07
N PRO A 248 -6.80 -13.73 -26.84
CA PRO A 248 -8.27 -13.72 -26.98
C PRO A 248 -9.05 -13.78 -25.65
N THR A 249 -8.60 -14.61 -24.70
CA THR A 249 -9.24 -14.81 -23.40
C THR A 249 -8.56 -14.04 -22.26
N LEU A 250 -7.23 -14.15 -22.12
CA LEU A 250 -6.47 -13.58 -21.00
C LEU A 250 -6.42 -12.05 -21.00
N LYS A 251 -6.70 -11.36 -22.12
CA LYS A 251 -6.68 -9.89 -22.19
C LYS A 251 -7.50 -9.20 -21.11
N TYR A 252 -8.62 -9.79 -20.69
CA TYR A 252 -9.49 -9.23 -19.67
C TYR A 252 -8.88 -9.26 -18.26
N LEU A 253 -8.03 -10.25 -17.96
CA LEU A 253 -7.32 -10.35 -16.69
C LEU A 253 -6.23 -9.27 -16.55
N GLY A 254 -5.66 -8.84 -17.69
CA GLY A 254 -4.67 -7.76 -17.73
C GLY A 254 -5.23 -6.35 -17.52
N LEU A 255 -6.55 -6.19 -17.54
CA LEU A 255 -7.22 -4.89 -17.39
C LEU A 255 -7.32 -4.42 -15.93
N MET A 256 -7.36 -3.10 -15.75
CA MET A 256 -7.36 -2.45 -14.43
C MET A 256 -8.46 -2.94 -13.46
N PRO A 257 -9.73 -3.18 -13.88
CA PRO A 257 -10.76 -3.73 -13.01
C PRO A 257 -10.37 -5.08 -12.39
N ALA A 258 -9.86 -6.02 -13.19
CA ALA A 258 -9.40 -7.32 -12.71
C ALA A 258 -8.23 -7.15 -11.74
N LYS A 259 -7.21 -6.36 -12.12
CA LYS A 259 -6.03 -6.10 -11.28
C LYS A 259 -6.41 -5.49 -9.92
N ASN A 260 -7.28 -4.48 -9.91
CA ASN A 260 -7.73 -3.87 -8.65
C ASN A 260 -8.52 -4.87 -7.79
N ALA A 261 -9.40 -5.68 -8.39
CA ALA A 261 -10.18 -6.67 -7.66
C ALA A 261 -9.30 -7.70 -6.94
N VAL A 262 -8.30 -8.24 -7.64
CA VAL A 262 -7.43 -9.28 -7.08
C VAL A 262 -6.40 -8.73 -6.08
N VAL A 263 -5.91 -7.50 -6.28
CA VAL A 263 -5.10 -6.81 -5.27
C VAL A 263 -5.88 -6.62 -3.97
N ASN A 264 -7.15 -6.22 -4.05
CA ASN A 264 -8.00 -6.11 -2.87
C ASN A 264 -8.19 -7.45 -2.16
N PHE A 265 -8.34 -8.56 -2.90
CA PHE A 265 -8.38 -9.90 -2.30
C PHE A 265 -7.07 -10.27 -1.59
N ILE A 266 -5.91 -9.97 -2.18
CA ILE A 266 -4.59 -10.20 -1.55
C ILE A 266 -4.49 -9.42 -0.23
N ILE A 267 -4.90 -8.15 -0.22
CA ILE A 267 -4.85 -7.29 0.97
C ILE A 267 -5.78 -7.80 2.06
N LEU A 268 -7.04 -8.13 1.73
CA LEU A 268 -7.99 -8.71 2.68
C LEU A 268 -7.51 -10.04 3.25
N SER A 269 -6.92 -10.90 2.41
CA SER A 269 -6.39 -12.20 2.83
C SER A 269 -5.19 -12.04 3.76
N THR A 270 -4.30 -11.09 3.45
CA THR A 270 -3.14 -10.76 4.30
C THR A 270 -3.59 -10.18 5.64
N PHE A 271 -4.56 -9.28 5.63
CA PHE A 271 -5.14 -8.72 6.84
C PHE A 271 -5.80 -9.81 7.70
N PHE A 272 -6.53 -10.72 7.07
CA PHE A 272 -7.15 -11.84 7.78
C PHE A 272 -6.11 -12.78 8.39
N SER A 273 -5.02 -13.10 7.67
CA SER A 273 -3.87 -13.85 8.23
C SER A 273 -3.31 -13.19 9.49
N PHE A 274 -3.21 -11.86 9.50
CA PHE A 274 -2.76 -11.12 10.68
C PHE A 274 -3.73 -11.23 11.85
N LEU A 275 -5.04 -11.13 11.61
CA LEU A 275 -6.06 -11.34 12.65
C LEU A 275 -5.98 -12.76 13.23
N LEU A 276 -5.88 -13.79 12.39
CA LEU A 276 -5.72 -15.17 12.84
C LEU A 276 -4.46 -15.34 13.70
N TYR A 277 -3.35 -14.73 13.27
CA TYR A 277 -2.09 -14.76 14.00
C TYR A 277 -2.22 -14.16 15.40
N LYS A 278 -2.77 -12.94 15.48
CA LYS A 278 -2.95 -12.21 16.74
C LYS A 278 -3.93 -12.91 17.70
N ARG A 279 -4.91 -13.63 17.15
CA ARG A 279 -5.89 -14.42 17.91
C ARG A 279 -5.39 -15.80 18.31
N GLY A 280 -4.21 -16.24 17.82
CA GLY A 280 -3.74 -17.61 17.95
C GLY A 280 -3.84 -18.16 19.37
N ASN A 281 -3.32 -17.43 20.35
CA ASN A 281 -3.37 -17.80 21.77
C ASN A 281 -4.53 -17.20 22.55
N LYS A 282 -5.54 -16.66 21.89
CA LYS A 282 -6.72 -16.09 22.55
C LYS A 282 -7.86 -17.10 22.59
N GLY A 283 -8.43 -17.25 23.78
CA GLY A 283 -9.56 -18.11 24.11
C GLY A 283 -10.87 -17.31 24.11
N LYS A 284 -11.67 -17.47 25.16
CA LYS A 284 -12.98 -16.83 25.28
C LYS A 284 -12.85 -15.29 25.34
N THR A 285 -13.67 -14.60 24.55
CA THR A 285 -13.75 -13.14 24.53
C THR A 285 -14.51 -12.59 25.73
N ILE A 286 -14.19 -11.36 26.13
CA ILE A 286 -14.93 -10.64 27.17
C ILE A 286 -15.94 -9.69 26.49
N PRO A 287 -17.21 -9.65 26.94
CA PRO A 287 -18.19 -8.69 26.43
C PRO A 287 -17.67 -7.26 26.46
N VAL A 288 -17.85 -6.53 25.37
CA VAL A 288 -17.41 -5.13 25.21
C VAL A 288 -18.12 -4.22 26.22
N SER A 289 -19.37 -4.54 26.56
CA SER A 289 -20.17 -3.85 27.59
C SER A 289 -19.51 -3.86 28.97
N GLN A 290 -18.68 -4.86 29.28
CA GLN A 290 -17.99 -5.01 30.56
C GLN A 290 -16.64 -4.26 30.63
N GLN A 291 -16.19 -3.65 29.52
CA GLN A 291 -14.86 -3.03 29.43
C GLN A 291 -14.87 -1.51 29.72
N GLY A 292 -15.91 -1.02 30.39
CA GLY A 292 -16.06 0.40 30.76
C GLY A 292 -16.44 1.31 29.59
N ARG A 293 -16.11 2.61 29.69
CA ARG A 293 -16.48 3.62 28.69
C ARG A 293 -15.50 3.70 27.51
N THR A 294 -14.29 3.16 27.65
CA THR A 294 -13.24 3.25 26.62
C THR A 294 -13.67 2.71 25.26
N PRO A 295 -14.29 1.50 25.14
CA PRO A 295 -14.72 1.01 23.83
C PRO A 295 -15.75 1.93 23.17
N LYS A 296 -16.70 2.47 23.95
CA LYS A 296 -17.71 3.41 23.42
C LYS A 296 -17.07 4.65 22.80
N ILE A 297 -16.11 5.26 23.51
CA ILE A 297 -15.42 6.47 23.05
C ILE A 297 -14.59 6.16 21.80
N VAL A 298 -13.74 5.14 21.87
CA VAL A 298 -12.81 4.81 20.78
C VAL A 298 -13.56 4.33 19.53
N LEU A 299 -14.54 3.45 19.67
CA LEU A 299 -15.35 2.99 18.53
C LEU A 299 -16.15 4.13 17.91
N SER A 300 -16.59 5.13 18.69
CA SER A 300 -17.28 6.29 18.14
C SER A 300 -16.33 7.20 17.35
N ILE A 301 -15.15 7.52 17.91
CA ILE A 301 -14.15 8.35 17.23
C ILE A 301 -13.66 7.68 15.94
N ILE A 302 -13.29 6.40 16.02
CA ILE A 302 -12.84 5.62 14.86
C ILE A 302 -13.98 5.42 13.87
N GLY A 303 -15.21 5.20 14.36
CA GLY A 303 -16.40 5.10 13.53
C GLY A 303 -16.65 6.37 12.73
N LEU A 304 -16.56 7.54 13.38
CA LEU A 304 -16.67 8.84 12.72
C LEU A 304 -15.55 9.06 11.70
N LEU A 305 -14.32 8.65 12.01
CA LEU A 305 -13.21 8.71 11.06
C LEU A 305 -13.48 7.84 9.82
N CYS A 306 -13.92 6.59 10.01
CA CYS A 306 -14.25 5.69 8.90
C CYS A 306 -15.45 6.20 8.09
N LEU A 307 -16.48 6.75 8.76
CA LEU A 307 -17.63 7.37 8.10
C LEU A 307 -17.23 8.61 7.31
N TRP A 308 -16.33 9.44 7.83
CA TRP A 308 -15.80 10.58 7.09
C TRP A 308 -14.97 10.13 5.90
N LEU A 309 -14.09 9.13 6.07
CA LEU A 309 -13.23 8.60 5.01
C LEU A 309 -14.04 8.11 3.80
N VAL A 310 -15.10 7.33 4.05
CA VAL A 310 -15.93 6.74 2.99
C VAL A 310 -17.03 7.70 2.55
N GLY A 311 -17.72 8.32 3.50
CA GLY A 311 -18.90 9.15 3.28
C GLY A 311 -18.61 10.45 2.55
N GLN A 312 -17.46 11.10 2.80
CA GLN A 312 -17.09 12.30 2.03
C GLN A 312 -16.98 11.98 0.54
N TYR A 313 -16.43 10.81 0.20
CA TYR A 313 -16.24 10.40 -1.18
C TYR A 313 -17.56 9.93 -1.80
N ALA A 314 -18.45 9.32 -1.01
CA ALA A 314 -19.82 9.04 -1.43
C ALA A 314 -20.57 10.32 -1.84
N VAL A 315 -20.49 11.37 -1.03
CA VAL A 315 -21.09 12.67 -1.31
C VAL A 315 -20.46 13.32 -2.55
N TYR A 316 -19.13 13.28 -2.66
CA TYR A 316 -18.40 13.76 -3.84
C TYR A 316 -18.91 13.08 -5.12
N LEU A 317 -19.00 11.75 -5.16
CA LEU A 317 -19.47 11.03 -6.35
C LEU A 317 -20.92 11.32 -6.70
N TYR A 318 -21.76 11.61 -5.71
CA TYR A 318 -23.15 12.01 -5.94
C TYR A 318 -23.29 13.43 -6.50
N GLY A 319 -22.38 14.32 -6.11
CA GLY A 319 -22.33 15.71 -6.57
C GLY A 319 -21.52 15.94 -7.84
N LEU A 320 -20.73 14.95 -8.28
CA LEU A 320 -19.84 15.07 -9.44
C LEU A 320 -20.66 15.15 -10.75
N ASP A 321 -20.52 16.26 -11.48
CA ASP A 321 -21.10 16.41 -12.81
C ASP A 321 -20.27 15.59 -13.82
N PRO A 322 -20.88 14.67 -14.61
CA PRO A 322 -20.18 13.95 -15.67
C PRO A 322 -19.37 14.84 -16.62
N LYS A 323 -19.79 16.10 -16.82
CA LYS A 323 -19.06 17.06 -17.66
C LYS A 323 -17.66 17.38 -17.14
N GLU A 324 -17.40 17.26 -15.84
CA GLU A 324 -16.06 17.45 -15.27
C GLU A 324 -15.05 16.38 -15.74
N LEU A 325 -15.56 15.27 -16.27
CA LEU A 325 -14.76 14.17 -16.81
C LEU A 325 -14.95 14.00 -18.33
N ASP A 326 -15.41 15.05 -19.02
CA ASP A 326 -15.72 15.04 -20.45
C ASP A 326 -16.72 13.93 -20.84
N LEU A 327 -17.66 13.62 -19.94
CA LEU A 327 -18.70 12.61 -20.16
C LEU A 327 -20.09 13.25 -20.36
N PRO A 328 -20.96 12.64 -21.20
CA PRO A 328 -22.31 13.16 -21.36
C PRO A 328 -23.14 13.03 -20.07
N PRO A 329 -24.15 13.90 -19.84
CA PRO A 329 -24.89 13.94 -18.58
C PRO A 329 -25.65 12.65 -18.23
N ASP A 330 -26.02 11.84 -19.23
CA ASP A 330 -26.69 10.55 -19.06
C ASP A 330 -25.82 9.51 -18.33
N ARG A 331 -24.49 9.73 -18.28
CA ARG A 331 -23.55 8.88 -17.56
C ARG A 331 -23.60 9.07 -16.05
N ALA A 332 -24.32 10.06 -15.51
CA ALA A 332 -24.45 10.30 -14.06
C ALA A 332 -24.88 9.05 -13.26
N GLY A 333 -25.63 8.12 -13.89
CA GLY A 333 -26.01 6.85 -13.27
C GLY A 333 -24.83 6.01 -12.79
N TYR A 334 -23.69 6.03 -13.49
CA TYR A 334 -22.48 5.29 -13.08
C TYR A 334 -21.89 5.83 -11.78
N PHE A 335 -21.87 7.15 -11.64
CA PHE A 335 -21.34 7.88 -10.49
C PHE A 335 -22.19 7.61 -9.26
N ARG A 336 -23.52 7.77 -9.40
CA ARG A 336 -24.50 7.51 -8.34
C ARG A 336 -24.51 6.05 -7.91
N THR A 337 -24.30 5.11 -8.83
CA THR A 337 -24.20 3.67 -8.48
C THR A 337 -23.04 3.42 -7.51
N VAL A 338 -21.85 3.95 -7.83
CA VAL A 338 -20.68 3.81 -6.95
C VAL A 338 -20.88 4.58 -5.64
N GLY A 339 -21.45 5.79 -5.69
CA GLY A 339 -21.82 6.55 -4.49
C GLY A 339 -22.77 5.79 -3.56
N THR A 340 -23.78 5.11 -4.11
CA THR A 340 -24.74 4.31 -3.32
C THR A 340 -24.04 3.17 -2.61
N LEU A 341 -23.11 2.51 -3.31
CA LEU A 341 -22.31 1.43 -2.73
C LEU A 341 -21.48 1.92 -1.54
N LEU A 342 -20.93 3.14 -1.61
CA LEU A 342 -20.22 3.77 -0.50
C LEU A 342 -21.14 4.14 0.67
N PHE A 343 -22.37 4.60 0.39
CA PHE A 343 -23.37 4.80 1.46
C PHE A 343 -23.79 3.49 2.12
N ILE A 344 -23.92 2.39 1.36
CA ILE A 344 -24.15 1.05 1.91
C ILE A 344 -22.99 0.64 2.83
N ASN A 345 -21.74 0.92 2.42
CA ASN A 345 -20.57 0.67 3.28
C ASN A 345 -20.61 1.53 4.56
N CYS A 346 -21.03 2.79 4.48
CA CYS A 346 -21.25 3.65 5.67
C CYS A 346 -22.33 3.08 6.60
N ALA A 347 -23.43 2.57 6.07
CA ALA A 347 -24.44 1.89 6.86
C ALA A 347 -23.86 0.64 7.55
N ALA A 348 -23.03 -0.14 6.85
CA ALA A 348 -22.34 -1.29 7.42
C ALA A 348 -21.38 -0.91 8.57
N ILE A 349 -20.68 0.25 8.48
CA ILE A 349 -19.87 0.79 9.59
C ILE A 349 -20.75 1.01 10.83
N ILE A 350 -21.88 1.71 10.68
CA ILE A 350 -22.80 2.02 11.78
C ILE A 350 -23.34 0.74 12.40
N ILE A 351 -23.77 -0.22 11.58
CA ILE A 351 -24.29 -1.51 12.03
C ILE A 351 -23.20 -2.29 12.77
N ALA A 352 -21.97 -2.33 12.25
CA ALA A 352 -20.86 -3.03 12.89
C ALA A 352 -20.53 -2.45 14.27
N ILE A 353 -20.52 -1.12 14.40
CA ILE A 353 -20.32 -0.45 15.70
C ILE A 353 -21.46 -0.80 16.65
N ALA A 354 -22.71 -0.68 16.20
CA ALA A 354 -23.88 -0.99 17.01
C ALA A 354 -23.89 -2.45 17.49
N LEU A 355 -23.54 -3.41 16.62
CA LEU A 355 -23.40 -4.82 16.97
C LEU A 355 -22.26 -5.04 17.97
N THR A 356 -21.13 -4.37 17.79
CA THR A 356 -19.99 -4.47 18.70
C THR A 356 -20.35 -3.97 20.11
N LEU A 357 -21.05 -2.84 20.19
CA LEU A 357 -21.54 -2.28 21.46
C LEU A 357 -22.63 -3.13 22.13
N LYS A 358 -23.28 -4.02 21.37
CA LYS A 358 -24.22 -5.05 21.85
C LYS A 358 -23.57 -6.42 22.05
N ASP A 359 -22.25 -6.46 22.26
CA ASP A 359 -21.47 -7.67 22.52
C ASP A 359 -21.45 -8.71 21.38
N LYS A 360 -21.85 -8.30 20.16
CA LYS A 360 -21.83 -9.12 18.94
C LYS A 360 -20.67 -8.76 18.02
N GLY A 361 -19.52 -8.38 18.57
CA GLY A 361 -18.41 -7.85 17.77
C GLY A 361 -17.79 -8.85 16.78
N ILE A 362 -17.83 -10.16 17.05
CA ILE A 362 -17.38 -11.17 16.05
C ILE A 362 -18.27 -11.11 14.80
N ILE A 363 -19.59 -11.06 14.99
CA ILE A 363 -20.57 -10.92 13.89
C ILE A 363 -20.35 -9.58 13.18
N ALA A 364 -20.10 -8.51 13.93
CA ALA A 364 -19.81 -7.19 13.36
C ALA A 364 -18.59 -7.20 12.42
N GLN A 365 -17.51 -7.91 12.79
CA GLN A 365 -16.33 -8.03 11.94
C GLN A 365 -16.62 -8.83 10.67
N TYR A 366 -17.27 -9.99 10.79
CA TYR A 366 -17.63 -10.78 9.60
C TYR A 366 -18.56 -10.03 8.67
N LEU A 367 -19.55 -9.32 9.21
CA LEU A 367 -20.45 -8.47 8.43
C LEU A 367 -19.66 -7.40 7.68
N TYR A 368 -18.81 -6.64 8.37
CA TYR A 368 -18.14 -5.50 7.74
C TYR A 368 -17.04 -5.92 6.76
N ILE A 369 -16.28 -6.98 7.08
CA ILE A 369 -15.33 -7.60 6.13
C ILE A 369 -16.10 -8.15 4.92
N GLY A 370 -17.21 -8.84 5.14
CA GLY A 370 -18.02 -9.43 4.07
C GLY A 370 -18.59 -8.39 3.12
N VAL A 371 -19.23 -7.34 3.65
CA VAL A 371 -19.76 -6.22 2.86
C VAL A 371 -18.63 -5.51 2.11
N THR A 372 -17.52 -5.20 2.79
CA THR A 372 -16.40 -4.54 2.13
C THR A 372 -15.80 -5.41 1.05
N GLY A 373 -15.54 -6.70 1.33
CA GLY A 373 -15.03 -7.66 0.37
C GLY A 373 -15.93 -7.76 -0.86
N PHE A 374 -17.23 -7.95 -0.66
CA PHE A 374 -18.20 -7.96 -1.76
C PHE A 374 -18.14 -6.68 -2.59
N ASN A 375 -18.17 -5.51 -1.94
CA ASN A 375 -18.14 -4.23 -2.64
C ASN A 375 -16.87 -4.04 -3.46
N VAL A 376 -15.69 -4.25 -2.85
CA VAL A 376 -14.41 -3.88 -3.46
C VAL A 376 -13.87 -4.93 -4.42
N THR A 377 -14.15 -6.22 -4.22
CA THR A 377 -13.60 -7.29 -5.07
C THR A 377 -14.61 -7.81 -6.09
N LEU A 378 -15.86 -8.01 -5.69
CA LEU A 378 -16.88 -8.60 -6.56
C LEU A 378 -17.62 -7.52 -7.35
N PHE A 379 -18.35 -6.64 -6.66
CA PHE A 379 -19.18 -5.65 -7.32
C PHE A 379 -18.34 -4.65 -8.13
N LEU A 380 -17.41 -3.92 -7.50
CA LEU A 380 -16.57 -2.95 -8.21
C LEU A 380 -15.55 -3.60 -9.15
N GLY A 381 -15.17 -4.86 -8.89
CA GLY A 381 -14.31 -5.63 -9.79
C GLY A 381 -14.99 -5.91 -11.13
N VAL A 382 -16.26 -6.34 -11.10
CA VAL A 382 -17.06 -6.59 -12.31
C VAL A 382 -17.56 -5.27 -12.91
N TYR A 383 -18.12 -4.38 -12.09
CA TYR A 383 -18.64 -3.09 -12.54
C TYR A 383 -17.57 -2.19 -13.15
N GLY A 384 -16.31 -2.36 -12.74
CA GLY A 384 -15.17 -1.68 -13.36
C GLY A 384 -15.03 -1.97 -14.85
N PHE A 385 -15.39 -3.17 -15.34
CA PHE A 385 -15.40 -3.44 -16.79
C PHE A 385 -16.49 -2.64 -17.50
N VAL A 386 -17.68 -2.55 -16.90
CA VAL A 386 -18.79 -1.76 -17.44
C VAL A 386 -18.42 -0.28 -17.51
N VAL A 387 -17.81 0.26 -16.45
CA VAL A 387 -17.36 1.65 -16.42
C VAL A 387 -16.19 1.89 -17.38
N MET A 388 -15.26 0.95 -17.52
CA MET A 388 -14.20 1.08 -18.52
C MET A 388 -14.77 1.26 -19.93
N GLU A 389 -15.78 0.47 -20.31
CA GLU A 389 -16.39 0.54 -21.63
C GLU A 389 -17.24 1.79 -21.82
N LYS A 390 -18.04 2.16 -20.80
CA LYS A 390 -19.13 3.14 -20.96
C LYS A 390 -18.84 4.52 -20.37
N ALA A 391 -17.80 4.63 -19.53
CA ALA A 391 -17.43 5.85 -18.80
C ALA A 391 -15.94 5.81 -18.39
N SER A 392 -15.04 5.48 -19.33
CA SER A 392 -13.60 5.25 -19.06
C SER A 392 -12.92 6.31 -18.17
N PRO A 393 -13.15 7.64 -18.37
CA PRO A 393 -12.58 8.67 -17.50
C PRO A 393 -12.89 8.49 -16.00
N PHE A 394 -14.05 7.91 -15.69
CA PHE A 394 -14.54 7.64 -14.32
C PHE A 394 -13.92 6.39 -13.68
N LEU A 395 -13.24 5.52 -14.45
CA LEU A 395 -12.64 4.29 -13.93
C LEU A 395 -11.65 4.55 -12.78
N ARG A 396 -10.94 5.68 -12.82
CA ARG A 396 -10.02 6.12 -11.75
C ARG A 396 -10.73 6.29 -10.41
N ASN A 397 -12.00 6.72 -10.42
CA ASN A 397 -12.80 6.94 -9.22
C ASN A 397 -13.27 5.63 -8.58
N ILE A 398 -13.41 4.55 -9.36
CA ILE A 398 -13.67 3.20 -8.83
C ILE A 398 -12.52 2.75 -7.95
N ALA A 399 -11.27 2.92 -8.39
CA ALA A 399 -10.09 2.53 -7.62
C ALA A 399 -10.03 3.26 -6.26
N VAL A 400 -10.33 4.56 -6.24
CA VAL A 400 -10.41 5.36 -5.00
C VAL A 400 -11.56 4.89 -4.10
N SER A 401 -12.70 4.50 -4.69
CA SER A 401 -13.84 3.94 -3.96
C SER A 401 -13.51 2.59 -3.31
N GLN A 402 -12.75 1.73 -4.00
CA GLN A 402 -12.27 0.46 -3.44
C GLN A 402 -11.33 0.72 -2.26
N PHE A 403 -10.39 1.66 -2.42
CA PHE A 403 -9.40 2.00 -1.40
C PHE A 403 -10.03 2.51 -0.10
N THR A 404 -10.89 3.52 -0.18
CA THR A 404 -11.50 4.15 0.99
C THR A 404 -12.32 3.14 1.80
N GLN A 405 -13.07 2.26 1.14
CA GLN A 405 -13.77 1.15 1.78
C GLN A 405 -12.81 0.14 2.41
N LEU A 406 -11.71 -0.19 1.73
CA LEU A 406 -10.76 -1.16 2.27
C LEU A 406 -10.04 -0.62 3.51
N ILE A 407 -9.53 0.61 3.47
CA ILE A 407 -8.83 1.22 4.61
C ILE A 407 -9.76 1.41 5.81
N SER A 408 -10.99 1.87 5.60
CA SER A 408 -11.98 1.96 6.67
C SER A 408 -12.28 0.59 7.29
N CYS A 409 -12.33 -0.47 6.47
CA CYS A 409 -12.44 -1.85 6.94
C CYS A 409 -11.24 -2.28 7.79
N LEU A 410 -10.00 -2.11 7.31
CA LEU A 410 -8.80 -2.47 8.07
C LEU A 410 -8.76 -1.75 9.43
N ILE A 411 -9.04 -0.44 9.45
CA ILE A 411 -9.03 0.39 10.68
C ILE A 411 -10.11 -0.07 11.66
N LEU A 412 -11.37 -0.16 11.23
CA LEU A 412 -12.49 -0.46 12.11
C LEU A 412 -12.42 -1.90 12.63
N VAL A 413 -12.09 -2.86 11.76
CA VAL A 413 -11.98 -4.27 12.16
C VAL A 413 -10.85 -4.46 13.16
N THR A 414 -9.69 -3.82 12.95
CA THR A 414 -8.57 -3.87 13.90
C THR A 414 -8.97 -3.25 15.25
N THR A 415 -9.74 -2.17 15.22
CA THR A 415 -10.24 -1.51 16.43
C THR A 415 -11.19 -2.43 17.19
N ILE A 416 -12.18 -3.01 16.50
CA ILE A 416 -13.10 -4.00 17.09
C ILE A 416 -12.32 -5.20 17.65
N ASP A 417 -11.35 -5.71 16.90
CA ASP A 417 -10.51 -6.85 17.30
C ASP A 417 -9.74 -6.57 18.59
N SER A 418 -9.19 -5.35 18.72
CA SER A 418 -8.45 -4.94 19.90
C SER A 418 -9.28 -4.98 21.18
N PHE A 419 -10.58 -4.66 21.10
CA PHE A 419 -11.49 -4.72 22.24
C PHE A 419 -12.06 -6.13 22.46
N LEU A 420 -12.40 -6.87 21.40
CA LEU A 420 -12.92 -8.24 21.54
C LEU A 420 -11.97 -9.17 22.30
N PHE A 421 -10.68 -9.08 21.99
CA PHE A 421 -9.65 -9.92 22.58
C PHE A 421 -8.85 -9.22 23.69
N LYS A 422 -9.31 -8.05 24.14
CA LYS A 422 -8.74 -7.37 25.30
C LYS A 422 -8.99 -8.24 26.53
N ASN A 423 -7.91 -8.63 27.21
CA ASN A 423 -7.96 -9.51 28.39
C ASN A 423 -8.67 -10.84 28.16
N ALA A 424 -8.84 -11.28 26.90
CA ALA A 424 -9.38 -12.60 26.60
C ALA A 424 -8.50 -13.67 27.23
N GLU A 425 -9.13 -14.80 27.58
CA GLU A 425 -8.47 -15.97 28.15
C GLU A 425 -7.24 -16.35 27.30
N SER A 426 -6.12 -16.66 27.96
CA SER A 426 -4.90 -17.07 27.26
C SER A 426 -4.86 -18.59 27.15
N MET A 427 -4.77 -19.11 25.92
CA MET A 427 -4.57 -20.54 25.66
C MET A 427 -3.10 -20.98 25.86
N GLY A 428 -2.23 -20.04 26.27
CA GLY A 428 -0.81 -20.26 26.53
C GLY A 428 0.04 -19.08 26.09
N GLU A 429 1.25 -19.01 26.64
CA GLU A 429 2.20 -17.97 26.26
C GLU A 429 2.85 -18.24 24.91
N MET A 430 3.26 -17.15 24.26
CA MET A 430 3.99 -17.18 23.00
C MET A 430 5.37 -17.84 23.21
N LYS A 431 5.66 -18.91 22.48
CA LYS A 431 6.94 -19.63 22.61
C LYS A 431 8.01 -19.01 21.70
N TRP A 432 8.58 -17.87 22.12
CA TRP A 432 9.66 -17.21 21.41
C TRP A 432 10.88 -18.12 21.24
N GLY A 433 11.57 -18.00 20.11
CA GLY A 433 12.75 -18.78 19.76
C GLY A 433 12.43 -20.14 19.11
N LYS A 434 11.14 -20.53 19.04
CA LYS A 434 10.68 -21.80 18.44
C LYS A 434 10.22 -21.65 16.98
N MET A 435 10.55 -20.53 16.35
CA MET A 435 10.29 -20.29 14.93
C MET A 435 11.17 -21.19 14.05
N SER A 436 10.69 -21.61 12.88
CA SER A 436 11.45 -22.49 11.99
C SER A 436 12.57 -21.74 11.26
N ILE A 437 13.70 -22.41 10.96
CA ILE A 437 14.77 -21.82 10.13
C ILE A 437 14.24 -21.41 8.75
N ARG A 438 13.29 -22.18 8.19
CA ARG A 438 12.63 -21.86 6.90
C ARG A 438 11.95 -20.50 6.90
N SER A 439 11.35 -20.10 8.01
CA SER A 439 10.74 -18.77 8.13
C SER A 439 11.78 -17.64 8.17
N GLN A 440 13.00 -17.90 8.63
CA GLN A 440 14.08 -16.91 8.60
C GLN A 440 14.55 -16.66 7.17
N TYR A 441 14.64 -17.71 6.34
CA TYR A 441 14.85 -17.52 4.90
C TYR A 441 13.75 -16.69 4.25
N ALA A 442 12.49 -16.79 4.70
CA ALA A 442 11.42 -15.94 4.21
C ALA A 442 11.69 -14.44 4.48
N LEU A 443 12.18 -14.08 5.69
CA LEU A 443 12.56 -12.69 5.99
C LEU A 443 13.75 -12.21 5.14
N LEU A 444 14.73 -13.08 4.88
CA LEU A 444 15.85 -12.75 3.98
C LEU A 444 15.37 -12.51 2.55
N VAL A 445 14.48 -13.36 2.02
CA VAL A 445 13.91 -13.17 0.69
C VAL A 445 13.06 -11.91 0.62
N LEU A 446 12.29 -11.58 1.67
CA LEU A 446 11.54 -10.31 1.72
C LEU A 446 12.46 -9.10 1.56
N CYS A 447 13.62 -9.09 2.23
CA CYS A 447 14.64 -8.05 2.08
C CYS A 447 15.18 -7.95 0.65
N ILE A 448 15.49 -9.09 0.02
CA ILE A 448 15.96 -9.11 -1.38
C ILE A 448 14.89 -8.55 -2.31
N VAL A 449 13.66 -9.06 -2.20
CA VAL A 449 12.55 -8.68 -3.07
C VAL A 449 12.19 -7.20 -2.91
N ILE A 450 12.15 -6.67 -1.68
CA ILE A 450 11.85 -5.25 -1.48
C ILE A 450 12.98 -4.35 -2.01
N THR A 451 14.24 -4.78 -1.89
CA THR A 451 15.39 -4.02 -2.40
C THR A 451 15.35 -3.94 -3.92
N LEU A 452 15.09 -5.08 -4.59
CA LEU A 452 14.86 -5.11 -6.04
C LEU A 452 13.68 -4.22 -6.43
N ASN A 453 12.57 -4.27 -5.69
CA ASN A 453 11.39 -3.46 -5.97
C ASN A 453 11.68 -1.95 -5.81
N MET A 454 12.48 -1.55 -4.82
CA MET A 454 12.89 -0.15 -4.65
C MET A 454 13.78 0.33 -5.81
N GLY A 455 14.75 -0.48 -6.23
CA GLY A 455 15.60 -0.17 -7.38
C GLY A 455 14.79 -0.08 -8.68
N LEU A 456 13.89 -1.03 -8.91
CA LEU A 456 12.99 -1.07 -10.07
C LEU A 456 12.10 0.17 -10.14
N MET A 457 11.50 0.59 -9.02
CA MET A 457 10.69 1.82 -8.98
C MET A 457 11.53 3.08 -9.17
N GLY A 458 12.79 3.08 -8.72
CA GLY A 458 13.74 4.13 -9.04
C GLY A 458 13.97 4.27 -10.54
N PHE A 459 14.23 3.14 -11.20
CA PHE A 459 14.43 3.08 -12.65
C PHE A 459 13.20 3.56 -13.42
N ILE A 460 12.00 3.01 -13.13
CA ILE A 460 10.76 3.40 -13.80
C ILE A 460 10.55 4.92 -13.73
N ARG A 461 10.65 5.52 -12.54
CA ARG A 461 10.43 6.97 -12.39
C ARG A 461 11.41 7.81 -13.19
N SER A 462 12.67 7.39 -13.25
CA SER A 462 13.67 8.10 -14.05
C SER A 462 13.41 7.93 -15.54
N GLY A 463 13.10 6.70 -15.97
CA GLY A 463 12.87 6.35 -17.36
C GLY A 463 11.58 6.93 -17.95
N LEU A 464 10.56 7.21 -17.12
CA LEU A 464 9.33 7.87 -17.60
C LEU A 464 9.59 9.25 -18.21
N ARG A 465 10.69 9.91 -17.85
CA ARG A 465 11.10 11.18 -18.46
C ARG A 465 11.83 11.00 -19.79
N THR A 466 12.03 9.77 -20.26
CA THR A 466 12.73 9.44 -21.51
C THR A 466 14.10 10.12 -21.58
N ASP A 467 14.32 10.92 -22.61
CA ASP A 467 15.47 11.76 -22.93
C ASP A 467 15.42 13.15 -22.29
N TRP A 468 14.66 13.33 -21.19
CA TRP A 468 14.57 14.61 -20.48
C TRP A 468 15.14 14.53 -19.07
N HIS A 469 16.00 15.49 -18.72
CA HIS A 469 16.37 15.75 -17.34
C HIS A 469 15.22 16.42 -16.57
N ILE A 470 14.56 17.39 -17.22
CA ILE A 470 13.31 18.01 -16.74
C ILE A 470 12.31 17.92 -17.89
N TYR A 471 11.24 17.15 -17.69
CA TYR A 471 10.30 16.80 -18.74
C TYR A 471 9.68 18.04 -19.40
N GLY A 472 9.86 18.18 -20.72
CA GLY A 472 9.36 19.31 -21.51
C GLY A 472 10.14 20.62 -21.36
N VAL A 473 11.26 20.62 -20.62
CA VAL A 473 12.02 21.84 -20.29
C VAL A 473 13.50 21.70 -20.63
N LEU A 474 14.16 20.68 -20.07
CA LEU A 474 15.57 20.42 -20.26
C LEU A 474 15.76 19.04 -20.88
N LYS A 475 15.92 19.03 -22.20
CA LYS A 475 16.20 17.82 -22.97
C LYS A 475 17.67 17.43 -22.83
N ASP A 476 17.93 16.15 -22.67
CA ASP A 476 19.28 15.60 -22.76
C ASP A 476 19.69 15.57 -24.23
N ALA A 477 20.78 16.29 -24.55
CA ALA A 477 21.34 16.38 -25.90
C ALA A 477 22.58 15.50 -26.08
N SER A 478 22.95 14.72 -25.06
CA SER A 478 24.07 13.79 -25.13
C SER A 478 23.74 12.58 -26.01
N GLU A 479 24.79 11.89 -26.46
CA GLU A 479 24.67 10.60 -27.16
C GLU A 479 24.04 9.49 -26.29
N TRP A 480 23.92 9.72 -24.98
CA TRP A 480 23.37 8.78 -24.00
C TRP A 480 21.90 9.05 -23.67
N ALA A 481 21.25 9.96 -24.39
CA ALA A 481 19.84 10.34 -24.23
C ALA A 481 18.87 9.26 -24.76
N TYR A 482 18.86 8.08 -24.14
CA TYR A 482 17.96 6.98 -24.50
C TYR A 482 17.38 6.28 -23.26
N THR A 483 16.23 5.63 -23.44
CA THR A 483 15.63 4.78 -22.41
C THR A 483 16.35 3.43 -22.37
N PRO A 484 16.98 3.03 -21.26
CA PRO A 484 17.68 1.75 -21.19
C PRO A 484 16.73 0.56 -21.34
N SER A 485 17.22 -0.52 -21.94
CA SER A 485 16.46 -1.76 -22.07
C SER A 485 16.15 -2.41 -20.71
N ASN A 486 15.15 -3.30 -20.67
CA ASN A 486 14.87 -4.13 -19.50
C ASN A 486 16.09 -5.00 -19.07
N TYR A 487 16.98 -5.34 -20.01
CA TYR A 487 18.22 -6.03 -19.70
C TYR A 487 19.16 -5.13 -18.87
N THR A 488 19.44 -3.92 -19.36
CA THR A 488 20.29 -2.94 -18.67
C THR A 488 19.71 -2.56 -17.30
N MET A 489 18.39 -2.36 -17.23
CA MET A 489 17.68 -2.16 -15.98
C MET A 489 17.95 -3.31 -14.99
N THR A 490 17.78 -4.56 -15.42
CA THR A 490 17.96 -5.74 -14.56
C THR A 490 19.39 -5.79 -14.02
N GLN A 491 20.39 -5.48 -14.84
CA GLN A 491 21.78 -5.37 -14.39
C GLN A 491 21.95 -4.28 -13.35
N MET A 492 21.47 -3.05 -13.60
CA MET A 492 21.61 -1.93 -12.67
C MET A 492 20.92 -2.20 -11.33
N VAL A 493 19.65 -2.64 -11.36
CA VAL A 493 18.86 -2.94 -10.16
C VAL A 493 19.45 -4.14 -9.41
N GLY A 494 19.87 -5.19 -10.11
CA GLY A 494 20.52 -6.36 -9.53
C GLY A 494 21.86 -6.01 -8.86
N SER A 495 22.72 -5.26 -9.54
CA SER A 495 23.99 -4.79 -9.00
C SER A 495 23.78 -3.90 -7.78
N ALA A 496 22.84 -2.96 -7.82
CA ALA A 496 22.51 -2.11 -6.67
C ALA A 496 22.01 -2.94 -5.47
N ALA A 497 21.17 -3.94 -5.72
CA ALA A 497 20.69 -4.84 -4.68
C ALA A 497 21.83 -5.69 -4.09
N ILE A 498 22.72 -6.23 -4.92
CA ILE A 498 23.90 -6.99 -4.45
C ILE A 498 24.81 -6.10 -3.60
N VAL A 499 25.14 -4.89 -4.09
CA VAL A 499 25.97 -3.94 -3.34
C VAL A 499 25.33 -3.61 -2.01
N PHE A 500 24.03 -3.33 -1.98
CA PHE A 500 23.29 -3.07 -0.74
C PHE A 500 23.36 -4.26 0.23
N LEU A 501 23.16 -5.49 -0.26
CA LEU A 501 23.18 -6.69 0.58
C LEU A 501 24.59 -7.03 1.09
N VAL A 502 25.63 -6.87 0.27
CA VAL A 502 27.03 -7.12 0.64
C VAL A 502 27.52 -6.09 1.63
N THR A 503 27.30 -4.80 1.36
CA THR A 503 27.65 -3.72 2.30
C THR A 503 26.85 -3.83 3.59
N GLY A 504 25.58 -4.21 3.50
CA GLY A 504 24.74 -4.58 4.64
C GLY A 504 25.37 -5.70 5.47
N ASP A 505 25.72 -6.85 4.89
CA ASP A 505 26.35 -7.96 5.63
C ASP A 505 27.66 -7.55 6.31
N LEU A 506 28.49 -6.73 5.65
CA LEU A 506 29.72 -6.20 6.24
C LEU A 506 29.44 -5.33 7.49
N LEU A 507 28.40 -4.49 7.43
CA LEU A 507 27.92 -3.71 8.59
C LEU A 507 27.36 -4.61 9.70
N LEU A 508 26.58 -5.64 9.35
CA LEU A 508 25.96 -6.54 10.32
C LEU A 508 26.97 -7.44 11.06
N ARG A 509 28.13 -7.68 10.45
CA ARG A 509 29.27 -8.40 11.03
C ARG A 509 30.24 -7.50 11.79
N GLY A 510 30.01 -6.18 11.83
CA GLY A 510 30.89 -5.21 12.50
C GLY A 510 32.29 -5.15 11.90
N ARG A 511 32.42 -5.34 10.57
CA ARG A 511 33.72 -5.38 9.86
C ARG A 511 34.09 -4.04 9.19
N ILE A 512 33.49 -2.93 9.61
CA ILE A 512 33.80 -1.57 9.15
C ILE A 512 33.84 -0.64 10.36
#